data_AF-X0S0G2-F1
#
_entry.id   AF-X0S0G2-F1
#
_cell.length_a   1.000
_cell.length_b   1.000
_cell.length_c   1.000
_cell.angle_alpha   90.00
_cell.angle_beta   90.00
_cell.angle_gamma   90.00
#
_symmetry.space_group_name_H-M   'P 1'
#
loop_
_entity.id
_entity.type
_entity.pdbx_description
1 polymer ?
#
loop_
_entity_poly.entity_id
_entity_poly.type
_entity_poly.pdbx_seq_one_letter_code
_entity_poly.pdbx_strand_id
1 'polypeptide(L)'
;AEALLLGDGLAFSKHSAVIAAFGERFAKTQRVPPKFHQYLIEAQDRRNVGDYHIGPALTESEARDEISRAREFVSLGDDFLAPPSSGGCSASDQPGDAG
;
A
#
# COMPACT_ATOMS: atom_id res chain seq x y z
N ALA A 1 -0.77 2.43 2.05
CA ALA A 1 0.68 2.32 1.77
C ALA A 1 1.50 2.16 3.05
N GLU A 2 1.27 2.97 4.09
CA GLU A 2 1.99 2.84 5.37
C GLU A 2 1.92 1.43 5.97
N ALA A 3 0.75 0.77 5.97
CA ALA A 3 0.61 -0.60 6.47
C ALA A 3 1.50 -1.62 5.74
N LEU A 4 1.68 -1.50 4.42
CA LEU A 4 2.54 -2.38 3.61
C LEU A 4 4.02 -2.16 3.95
N LEU A 5 4.42 -0.92 4.17
CA LEU A 5 5.77 -0.58 4.60
C LEU A 5 6.01 -1.05 6.05
N LEU A 6 5.00 -0.93 6.91
CA LEU A 6 5.05 -1.42 8.29
C LEU A 6 5.24 -2.95 8.33
N GLY A 7 4.61 -3.68 7.40
CA GLY A 7 4.81 -5.13 7.24
C GLY A 7 6.24 -5.51 6.85
N ASP A 8 6.95 -4.64 6.13
CA ASP A 8 8.39 -4.78 5.84
C ASP A 8 9.27 -4.11 6.95
N GLY A 9 8.69 -3.70 8.08
CA GLY A 9 9.39 -3.09 9.22
C GLY A 9 9.81 -1.63 9.00
N LEU A 10 9.26 -0.97 7.99
CA LEU A 10 9.60 0.40 7.60
C LEU A 10 8.47 1.37 7.98
N ALA A 11 8.81 2.41 8.75
CA ALA A 11 7.88 3.50 9.08
C ALA A 11 8.48 4.83 8.65
N PHE A 12 7.69 5.65 7.96
CA PHE A 12 8.10 6.96 7.48
C PHE A 12 7.13 8.03 7.98
N SER A 13 7.66 9.12 8.54
CA SER A 13 6.85 10.23 9.07
C SER A 13 6.42 11.23 7.99
N LYS A 14 6.96 11.12 6.77
CA LYS A 14 6.68 12.01 5.64
C LYS A 14 5.92 11.26 4.56
N HIS A 15 4.78 11.78 4.12
CA HIS A 15 3.99 11.16 3.06
C HIS A 15 4.76 11.01 1.74
N SER A 16 5.59 11.98 1.36
CA SER A 16 6.46 11.85 0.18
C SER A 16 7.47 10.71 0.29
N ALA A 17 7.98 10.46 1.50
CA ALA A 17 8.88 9.34 1.76
C ALA A 17 8.16 7.98 1.72
N VAL A 18 6.90 7.93 2.19
CA VAL A 18 6.03 6.74 2.05
C VAL A 18 5.82 6.38 0.58
N ILE A 19 5.55 7.36 -0.28
CA ILE A 19 5.30 7.13 -1.72
C ILE A 19 6.57 6.65 -2.43
N ALA A 20 7.70 7.30 -2.17
CA ALA A 20 8.99 6.92 -2.73
C ALA A 20 9.40 5.49 -2.30
N ALA A 21 9.30 5.20 -0.99
CA ALA A 21 9.61 3.87 -0.47
C ALA A 21 8.67 2.80 -1.01
N PHE A 22 7.38 3.14 -1.19
CA PHE A 22 6.42 2.23 -1.81
C PHE A 22 6.78 1.93 -3.27
N GLY A 23 7.11 2.95 -4.05
CA GLY A 23 7.55 2.81 -5.43
C GLY A 23 8.80 1.93 -5.56
N GLU A 24 9.79 2.15 -4.71
CA GLU A 24 11.06 1.42 -4.73
C GLU A 24 10.93 -0.03 -4.27
N ARG A 25 10.17 -0.29 -3.19
CA ARG A 25 10.09 -1.61 -2.57
C ARG A 25 9.03 -2.53 -3.17
N PHE A 26 7.98 -1.95 -3.77
CA PHE A 26 6.80 -2.71 -4.22
C PHE A 26 6.53 -2.57 -5.72
N ALA A 27 6.54 -1.35 -6.27
CA ALA A 27 6.26 -1.16 -7.69
C ALA A 27 7.45 -1.57 -8.57
N LYS A 28 8.68 -1.18 -8.18
CA LYS A 28 9.92 -1.51 -8.90
C LYS A 28 10.27 -2.99 -8.83
N THR A 29 9.93 -3.65 -7.72
CA THR A 29 10.11 -5.09 -7.52
C THR A 29 8.98 -5.93 -8.11
N GLN A 30 7.99 -5.29 -8.75
CA GLN A 30 6.77 -5.90 -9.29
C GLN A 30 5.95 -6.73 -8.27
N ARG A 31 6.21 -6.58 -6.96
CA ARG A 31 5.38 -7.18 -5.89
C ARG A 31 3.96 -6.62 -5.91
N VAL A 32 3.80 -5.40 -6.41
CA VAL A 32 2.51 -4.72 -6.56
C VAL A 32 2.48 -4.05 -7.93
N PRO A 33 1.33 -4.05 -8.65
CA PRO A 33 1.24 -3.41 -9.95
C PRO A 33 1.64 -1.92 -9.92
N PRO A 34 2.42 -1.44 -10.90
CA PRO A 34 2.96 -0.07 -10.88
C PRO A 34 1.87 1.03 -10.91
N LYS A 35 0.65 0.70 -11.36
CA LYS A 35 -0.52 1.60 -11.28
C LYS A 35 -0.79 2.11 -9.86
N PHE A 36 -0.48 1.31 -8.83
CA PHE A 36 -0.71 1.72 -7.44
C PHE A 36 0.29 2.77 -6.96
N HIS A 37 1.51 2.79 -7.52
CA HIS A 37 2.45 3.88 -7.27
C HIS A 37 1.94 5.18 -7.91
N GLN A 38 1.37 5.10 -9.12
CA GLN A 38 0.79 6.25 -9.79
C GLN A 38 -0.42 6.82 -9.03
N TYR A 39 -1.29 5.98 -8.48
CA TYR A 39 -2.40 6.43 -7.63
C TYR A 39 -1.94 7.15 -6.35
N LEU A 40 -0.83 6.72 -5.75
CA LEU A 40 -0.28 7.39 -4.58
C LEU A 40 0.28 8.78 -4.92
N ILE A 41 0.93 8.92 -6.07
CA ILE A 41 1.40 10.21 -6.59
C ILE A 41 0.20 11.15 -6.84
N GLU A 42 -0.83 10.66 -7.54
CA GLU A 42 -2.04 11.43 -7.83
C GLU A 42 -2.81 11.86 -6.57
N ALA A 43 -2.84 11.02 -5.53
CA ALA A 43 -3.45 11.37 -4.25
C ALA A 43 -2.68 12.46 -3.48
N GLN A 44 -1.33 12.41 -3.52
CA GLN A 44 -0.47 13.45 -2.94
C GLN A 44 -0.64 14.78 -3.69
N ASP A 45 -0.69 14.74 -5.02
CA ASP A 45 -0.84 15.92 -5.85
C ASP A 45 -2.22 16.58 -5.68
N ARG A 46 -3.30 15.78 -5.60
CA ARG A 46 -4.65 16.30 -5.30
C ARG A 46 -4.77 16.96 -3.92
N ARG A 47 -4.03 16.51 -2.91
CA ARG A 47 -3.94 17.23 -1.62
C ARG A 47 -3.26 18.59 -1.78
N ASN A 48 -2.16 18.65 -2.53
CA ASN A 48 -1.46 19.91 -2.78
C ASN A 48 -2.28 20.90 -3.61
N VAL A 49 -3.04 20.40 -4.59
CA VAL A 49 -3.97 21.20 -5.41
C VAL A 49 -5.17 21.66 -4.57
N GLY A 50 -5.66 20.83 -3.66
CA GLY A 50 -6.73 21.18 -2.71
C GLY A 50 -6.37 22.34 -1.78
N ASP A 51 -5.09 22.50 -1.44
CA ASP A 51 -4.61 23.62 -0.61
C ASP A 51 -4.39 24.91 -1.42
N TYR A 52 -4.36 24.88 -2.77
CA TYR A 52 -3.97 26.03 -3.60
C TYR A 52 -4.80 26.29 -4.88
N HIS A 53 -5.94 25.64 -5.11
CA HIS A 53 -6.82 26.03 -6.23
C HIS A 53 -8.31 26.04 -5.91
N ILE A 54 -8.88 27.24 -6.03
CA ILE A 54 -10.29 27.50 -6.33
C ILE A 54 -10.53 26.97 -7.76
N GLY A 55 -10.98 25.72 -7.87
CA GLY A 55 -11.38 25.05 -9.11
C GLY A 55 -12.69 24.27 -8.88
N PRO A 56 -13.49 23.98 -9.93
CA PRO A 56 -14.90 23.63 -9.79
C PRO A 56 -15.08 22.39 -8.92
N ALA A 57 -16.11 22.42 -8.06
CA ALA A 57 -16.42 21.35 -7.12
C ALA A 57 -16.39 19.97 -7.80
N LEU A 58 -15.73 19.00 -7.14
CA LEU A 58 -15.67 17.59 -7.53
C LEU A 58 -17.04 17.13 -8.03
N THR A 59 -17.08 16.61 -9.25
CA THR A 59 -18.34 16.10 -9.80
C THR A 59 -18.71 14.78 -9.14
N GLU A 60 -20.00 14.46 -9.11
CA GLU A 60 -20.50 13.22 -8.50
C GLU A 60 -19.88 11.96 -9.15
N SER A 61 -19.56 12.03 -10.45
CA SER A 61 -18.89 10.95 -11.17
C SER A 61 -17.46 10.73 -10.66
N GLU A 62 -16.69 11.80 -10.49
CA GLU A 62 -15.32 11.73 -9.98
C GLU A 62 -15.29 11.23 -8.53
N ALA A 63 -16.26 11.65 -7.71
CA ALA A 63 -16.41 11.15 -6.35
C ALA A 63 -16.73 9.64 -6.34
N ARG A 64 -17.58 9.16 -7.25
CA ARG A 64 -17.91 7.73 -7.36
C ARG A 64 -16.71 6.89 -7.81
N ASP A 65 -15.94 7.38 -8.76
CA ASP A 65 -14.71 6.72 -9.22
C ASP A 65 -13.68 6.64 -8.09
N GLU A 66 -13.55 7.71 -7.30
CA GLU A 66 -12.63 7.73 -6.16
C GLU A 66 -13.04 6.71 -5.09
N ILE A 67 -14.33 6.60 -4.80
CA ILE A 67 -14.86 5.60 -3.86
C ILE A 67 -14.61 4.18 -4.37
N SER A 68 -14.78 3.92 -5.68
CA SER A 68 -14.51 2.61 -6.27
C SER A 68 -13.03 2.23 -6.11
N ARG A 69 -12.12 3.16 -6.44
CA ARG A 69 -10.68 2.97 -6.29
C ARG A 69 -10.29 2.74 -4.83
N ALA A 70 -10.90 3.47 -3.90
CA ALA A 70 -10.66 3.29 -2.48
C ALA A 70 -11.07 1.89 -2.00
N ARG A 71 -12.20 1.35 -2.48
CA ARG A 71 -12.66 -0.01 -2.17
C ARG A 71 -11.70 -1.08 -2.70
N GLU A 72 -11.24 -0.95 -3.94
CA GLU A 72 -10.24 -1.86 -4.50
C GLU A 72 -8.94 -1.84 -3.69
N PHE A 73 -8.51 -0.66 -3.24
CA PHE A 73 -7.30 -0.51 -2.45
C PHE A 73 -7.40 -1.17 -1.06
N VAL A 74 -8.58 -1.10 -0.43
CA VAL A 74 -8.84 -1.78 0.85
C VAL A 74 -8.85 -3.30 0.66
N SER A 75 -9.53 -3.81 -0.39
CA SER A 75 -9.56 -5.25 -0.68
C SER A 75 -8.16 -5.83 -0.91
N LEU A 76 -7.30 -5.10 -1.63
CA LEU A 76 -5.92 -5.51 -1.82
C LEU A 76 -5.11 -5.50 -0.52
N GLY A 77 -5.38 -4.57 0.39
CA GLY A 77 -4.80 -4.54 1.72
C GLY A 77 -5.21 -5.74 2.55
N ASP A 78 -6.49 -6.11 2.53
CA ASP A 78 -7.00 -7.28 3.24
C ASP A 78 -6.40 -8.58 2.70
N ASP A 79 -6.33 -8.75 1.37
CA ASP A 79 -5.73 -9.95 0.77
C ASP A 79 -4.22 -10.07 1.08
N PHE A 80 -3.52 -8.93 1.16
CA PHE A 80 -2.07 -8.92 1.40
C PHE A 80 -1.72 -9.05 2.89
N LEU A 81 -2.60 -8.58 3.78
CA LEU A 81 -2.42 -8.64 5.24
C LEU A 81 -3.17 -9.82 5.88
N ALA A 82 -3.98 -10.54 5.09
CA ALA A 82 -4.60 -11.77 5.54
C ALA A 82 -3.50 -12.69 6.09
N PRO A 83 -3.58 -13.12 7.35
CA PRO A 83 -2.67 -14.12 7.86
C PRO A 83 -2.79 -15.35 6.95
N PRO A 84 -1.70 -16.08 6.64
CA PRO A 84 -1.83 -17.35 5.95
C PRO A 84 -2.79 -18.19 6.80
N SER A 85 -3.95 -18.53 6.24
CA SER A 85 -4.94 -19.39 6.87
C SER A 85 -4.19 -20.53 7.52
N SER A 86 -4.29 -20.58 8.85
CA SER A 86 -3.51 -21.44 9.73
C SER A 86 -3.63 -22.87 9.25
N GLY A 87 -2.61 -23.36 8.55
CA GLY A 87 -2.60 -24.65 7.89
C GLY A 87 -1.23 -25.28 8.03
N GLY A 88 -0.97 -25.88 9.21
CA GLY A 88 0.06 -26.90 9.38
C GLY A 88 1.41 -26.44 9.93
N CYS A 89 1.45 -25.97 11.18
CA CYS A 89 2.64 -26.21 12.00
C CYS A 89 2.65 -27.70 12.41
N SER A 90 3.20 -28.57 11.56
CA SER A 90 3.66 -29.89 12.02
C SER A 90 5.11 -29.78 12.43
N ALA A 91 5.33 -29.94 13.73
CA ALA A 91 6.62 -30.13 14.36
C ALA A 91 7.37 -31.33 13.77
N SER A 92 8.67 -31.18 13.56
CA SER A 92 9.72 -32.21 13.63
C SER A 92 11.05 -31.43 13.68
N ASP A 93 11.56 -31.10 14.86
CA ASP A 93 12.58 -31.88 15.57
C ASP A 93 13.87 -32.07 14.74
N GLN A 94 14.93 -31.32 15.07
CA GLN A 94 16.23 -31.85 15.51
C GLN A 94 17.27 -30.72 15.72
N PRO A 95 17.95 -30.65 16.88
CA PRO A 95 19.20 -29.91 17.02
C PRO A 95 20.37 -30.84 16.68
N GLY A 96 21.17 -30.44 15.69
CA GLY A 96 22.44 -31.10 15.34
C GLY A 96 23.62 -30.26 15.84
N ASP A 97 23.91 -30.35 17.14
CA ASP A 97 25.19 -29.99 17.73
C ASP A 97 25.97 -31.30 17.97
N ALA A 98 27.09 -31.46 17.29
CA ALA A 98 28.19 -32.32 17.73
C ALA A 98 29.45 -31.87 16.99
N GLY A 99 30.36 -31.25 17.75
CA GLY A 99 31.77 -31.10 17.39
C GLY A 99 32.57 -32.40 17.53
#